data_AF-A0A522TJM3-F1
#
_entry.id   AF-A0A522TJM3-F1
#
_cell.length_a   1.000
_cell.length_b   1.000
_cell.length_c   1.000
_cell.angle_alpha   90.00
_cell.angle_beta   90.00
_cell.angle_gamma   90.00
#
_symmetry.space_group_name_H-M   'P 1'
#
loop_
_entity.id
_entity.type
_entity.pdbx_description
1 polymer ?
#
loop_
_entity_poly.entity_id
_entity_poly.type
_entity_poly.pdbx_seq_one_letter_code
_entity_poly.pdbx_strand_id
1 'polypeptide(L)' 'MSARSALTFPLTQKEARHSARLWFIGSPTHTLTEWRDLRCRAHCVGLPELLERAEAFNEAFSQELASIIAGVNHE' A
#
# COMPACT_ATOMS: atom_id res chain seq x y z
N MET A 1 -4.42 3.66 -24.50
CA MET A 1 -3.96 3.51 -23.10
C MET A 1 -2.46 3.28 -23.12
N SER A 2 -1.67 4.21 -22.59
CA SER A 2 -0.20 4.15 -22.67
C SER A 2 0.34 3.05 -21.76
N ALA A 3 1.22 2.19 -22.28
CA ALA A 3 1.81 1.03 -21.61
C ALA A 3 2.50 1.34 -20.27
N ARG A 4 2.79 2.62 -19.98
CA ARG A 4 3.27 3.07 -18.65
C ARG A 4 2.26 2.85 -17.53
N SER A 5 0.96 2.98 -17.79
CA SER A 5 -0.07 2.84 -16.74
C SER A 5 -0.14 1.40 -16.20
N ALA A 6 0.02 0.41 -17.09
CA ALA A 6 -0.06 -1.01 -16.73
C ALA A 6 1.08 -1.50 -15.81
N LEU A 7 2.25 -0.84 -15.84
CA LEU A 7 3.39 -1.18 -14.98
C LEU A 7 3.31 -0.51 -13.59
N THR A 8 2.52 0.54 -13.43
CA THR A 8 2.46 1.29 -12.17
C THR A 8 1.53 0.65 -11.15
N PHE A 9 0.53 -0.13 -11.57
CA PHE A 9 -0.40 -0.80 -10.65
C PHE A 9 0.23 -1.95 -9.84
N PRO A 10 0.99 -2.88 -10.45
CA PRO A 10 1.73 -3.89 -9.68
C PRO A 10 2.70 -3.26 -8.67
N LEU A 11 3.31 -2.12 -9.01
CA LEU A 11 4.18 -1.37 -8.11
C LEU A 11 3.41 -0.80 -6.92
N THR A 12 2.25 -0.16 -7.17
CA THR A 12 1.39 0.38 -6.10
C THR A 12 0.97 -0.69 -5.10
N GLN A 13 0.51 -1.84 -5.58
CA GLN A 13 0.10 -2.93 -4.68
C GLN A 13 1.29 -3.50 -3.89
N LYS A 14 2.46 -3.62 -4.52
CA LYS A 14 3.69 -4.06 -3.84
C LYS A 14 4.08 -3.10 -2.72
N GLU A 15 4.08 -1.79 -2.98
CA GLU A 15 4.38 -0.77 -1.97
C GLU A 15 3.36 -0.74 -0.83
N ALA A 16 2.08 -0.97 -1.13
CA ALA A 16 1.03 -1.07 -0.14
C ALA A 16 1.22 -2.27 0.80
N ARG A 17 1.43 -3.47 0.24
CA ARG A 17 1.72 -4.68 1.02
C ARG A 17 2.98 -4.52 1.87
N HIS A 18 4.05 -3.98 1.28
CA HIS A 18 5.28 -3.73 2.02
C HIS A 18 5.07 -2.74 3.17
N SER A 19 4.31 -1.66 2.94
CA SER A 19 4.00 -0.66 3.96
C SER A 19 3.18 -1.25 5.12
N ALA A 20 2.24 -2.16 4.87
CA ALA A 20 1.50 -2.86 5.92
C ALA A 20 2.42 -3.74 6.77
N ARG A 21 3.31 -4.52 6.15
CA ARG A 21 4.31 -5.34 6.87
C ARG A 21 5.23 -4.48 7.74
N LEU A 22 5.73 -3.36 7.22
CA LEU A 22 6.60 -2.44 7.96
C LEU A 22 5.96 -1.90 9.25
N TRP A 23 4.66 -1.62 9.22
CA TRP A 23 3.96 -1.15 10.42
C TRP A 23 3.90 -2.23 11.51
N PHE A 24 3.69 -3.49 11.14
CA PHE A 24 3.60 -4.62 12.08
C PHE A 24 4.95 -5.04 12.67
N ILE A 25 6.01 -5.04 11.86
CA ILE A 25 7.35 -5.47 12.32
C ILE A 25 8.12 -4.36 13.03
N GLY A 26 7.72 -3.10 12.83
CA GLY A 26 8.39 -1.93 13.38
C GLY A 26 7.90 -1.56 14.79
N SER A 27 8.40 -0.41 15.27
CA SER A 27 7.84 0.28 16.44
C SER A 27 7.07 1.50 15.94
N PRO A 28 5.78 1.37 15.58
CA PRO A 28 5.06 2.44 14.91
C PRO A 28 4.85 3.63 15.84
N THR A 29 5.25 4.81 15.38
CA THR A 29 5.01 6.11 16.05
C THR A 29 3.69 6.76 15.63
N HIS A 30 3.00 6.16 14.65
CA HIS A 30 1.74 6.61 14.08
C HIS A 30 0.68 5.52 14.24
N THR A 31 -0.59 5.92 14.34
CA THR A 31 -1.69 4.96 14.21
C THR A 31 -1.66 4.29 12.83
N LEU A 32 -2.28 3.13 12.70
CA LEU A 32 -2.31 2.37 11.44
C LEU A 32 -2.91 3.19 10.28
N THR A 33 -3.97 3.95 10.56
CA THR A 33 -4.62 4.83 9.58
C THR A 33 -3.70 5.96 9.15
N GLU A 34 -3.04 6.65 10.10
CA GLU A 34 -2.10 7.73 9.79
C GLU A 34 -0.91 7.22 8.97
N TRP A 35 -0.39 6.04 9.32
CA TRP A 35 0.67 5.38 8.58
C TRP A 35 0.26 5.08 7.14
N ARG A 36 -0.90 4.45 6.95
CA ARG A 36 -1.45 4.16 5.61
C ARG A 36 -1.57 5.43 4.79
N ASP A 37 -2.16 6.49 5.36
CA ASP A 37 -2.40 7.74 4.65
C ASP A 37 -1.09 8.45 4.28
N LEU A 38 -0.10 8.44 5.19
CA LEU A 38 1.25 8.97 4.94
C LEU A 38 1.92 8.23 3.77
N ARG A 39 1.91 6.90 3.80
CA ARG A 39 2.56 6.07 2.78
C ARG A 39 1.85 6.15 1.43
N CYS A 40 0.51 6.16 1.42
CA CYS A 40 -0.28 6.33 0.22
C CYS A 40 -0.02 7.69 -0.44
N ARG A 41 -0.02 8.77 0.34
CA ARG A 41 0.35 10.10 -0.16
C ARG A 41 1.77 10.10 -0.73
N ALA A 42 2.75 9.61 0.03
CA ALA A 42 4.14 9.58 -0.41
C ALA A 42 4.33 8.79 -1.71
N HIS A 43 3.64 7.66 -1.87
CA HIS A 43 3.66 6.84 -3.10
C HIS A 43 3.01 7.54 -4.29
N CYS A 44 1.92 8.27 -4.05
CA CYS A 44 1.16 8.94 -5.11
C CYS A 44 1.73 10.31 -5.53
N VAL A 45 2.67 10.89 -4.77
CA VAL A 45 3.30 12.17 -5.12
C VAL A 45 4.00 12.07 -6.48
N GLY A 46 3.69 13.01 -7.38
CA GLY A 46 4.34 13.11 -8.69
C GLY A 46 3.87 12.11 -9.73
N LEU A 47 2.85 11.30 -9.42
CA LEU A 47 2.25 10.34 -10.37
C LEU A 47 0.93 10.88 -10.95
N PRO A 48 0.64 10.59 -12.24
CA PRO A 48 -0.65 10.90 -12.83
C PRO A 48 -1.77 10.04 -12.22
N GLU A 49 -2.95 10.65 -12.15
CA GLU A 49 -4.20 10.20 -11.53
C GLU A 49 -4.06 9.59 -10.12
N LEU A 50 -4.46 10.40 -9.14
CA LEU A 50 -4.32 10.10 -7.72
C LEU A 50 -5.36 9.10 -7.21
N LEU A 51 -6.56 9.08 -7.80
CA LEU A 51 -7.72 8.38 -7.25
C LEU A 51 -7.61 6.85 -7.40
N GLU A 52 -7.51 6.33 -8.63
CA GLU A 52 -7.39 4.88 -8.88
C GLU A 52 -6.15 4.28 -8.19
N ARG A 53 -5.07 5.07 -8.09
CA ARG A 53 -3.84 4.65 -7.42
C ARG A 53 -4.02 4.59 -5.91
N ALA A 54 -4.69 5.58 -5.31
CA ALA A 54 -4.98 5.57 -3.89
C ALA A 54 -5.91 4.42 -3.50
N GLU A 55 -6.92 4.13 -4.34
CA GLU A 55 -7.81 2.99 -4.17
C GLU A 55 -7.04 1.67 -4.22
N ALA A 56 -6.23 1.45 -5.26
CA ALA A 56 -5.41 0.24 -5.38
C ALA A 56 -4.39 0.09 -4.23
N PHE A 57 -3.84 1.20 -3.73
CA PHE A 57 -2.97 1.18 -2.55
C PHE A 57 -3.76 0.77 -1.30
N ASN A 58 -4.90 1.39 -1.05
CA ASN A 58 -5.72 1.13 0.14
C ASN A 58 -6.26 -0.30 0.16
N GLU A 59 -6.67 -0.82 -1.00
CA GLU A 59 -7.14 -2.19 -1.13
C GLU A 59 -6.02 -3.19 -0.79
N ALA A 60 -4.86 -3.08 -1.45
CA ALA A 60 -3.74 -3.99 -1.21
C ALA A 60 -3.17 -3.89 0.21
N PHE A 61 -3.16 -2.68 0.80
CA PHE A 61 -2.77 -2.49 2.20
C PHE A 61 -3.73 -3.23 3.14
N SER A 62 -5.04 -3.14 2.89
CA SER A 62 -6.07 -3.77 3.73
C SER A 62 -6.07 -5.29 3.59
N GLN A 63 -5.85 -5.81 2.38
CA GLN A 63 -5.72 -7.25 2.13
C GLN A 63 -4.49 -7.84 2.86
N GLU A 64 -3.36 -7.14 2.81
CA GLU A 64 -2.16 -7.55 3.53
C GLU A 64 -2.37 -7.52 5.04
N LEU A 65 -2.99 -6.45 5.55
CA LEU A 65 -3.35 -6.31 6.95
C LEU A 65 -4.21 -7.49 7.43
N ALA A 66 -5.25 -7.82 6.67
CA ALA A 66 -6.11 -8.96 6.97
C ALA A 66 -5.32 -10.28 6.98
N SER A 67 -4.39 -10.45 6.04
CA SER A 67 -3.53 -11.65 5.95
C SER A 67 -2.60 -11.78 7.16
N ILE A 68 -1.98 -10.66 7.59
CA ILE A 68 -1.14 -10.61 8.80
C ILE A 68 -1.95 -10.96 10.05
N ILE A 69 -3.14 -10.36 10.22
CA ILE A 69 -4.02 -10.62 11.37
C ILE A 69 -4.50 -12.07 11.40
N ALA A 70 -4.80 -12.64 10.23
CA ALA A 70 -5.21 -14.04 10.12
C ALA A 70 -4.05 -15.04 10.30
N GLY A 71 -2.80 -14.57 10.37
CA GLY A 71 -1.61 -15.43 10.48
C GLY A 71 -1.31 -16.22 9.20
N VAL A 72 -1.77 -15.73 8.04
CA VAL A 72 -1.51 -16.37 6.75
C VAL A 72 -0.10 -16.00 6.30
N ASN A 73 0.85 -16.91 6.47
CA ASN A 73 2.20 -16.75 5.96
C ASN A 73 2.22 -17.03 4.45
N HIS A 74 2.28 -15.98 3.65
CA HIS A 74 2.71 -16.07 2.26
C HIS A 74 4.25 -16.06 2.25
N GLU A 75 4.84 -17.24 2.45
CA GLU A 75 6.27 -17.52 2.21
C GLU A 75 6.55 -17.64 0.70
#